data_AF-A0A1J5PLT0-F1
#
_entry.id   AF-A0A1J5PLT0-F1
#
_cell.length_a   1.000
_cell.length_b   1.000
_cell.length_c   1.000
_cell.angle_alpha   90.00
_cell.angle_beta   90.00
_cell.angle_gamma   90.00
#
_symmetry.space_group_name_H-M   'P 1'
#
loop_
_entity.id
_entity.type
_entity.pdbx_description
1 polymer ?
#
loop_
_entity_poly.entity_id
_entity_poly.type
_entity_poly.pdbx_seq_one_letter_code
_entity_poly.pdbx_strand_id
1 'polypeptide(L)'
;MEFWLPADDLPVAELDQACAERYLGDAPRTALTTRRLRGLLMGFADLVFEADGRWWVLDYKSNALGADDAAYDADALRGAVARHRYDVQLLIYQLALHRLLRARLGSAYDPARHLGGGIDLFLRGSHGPVGGCFTLPADVALLQRFDALLGSAGGTP
;
A
#
# COMPACT_ATOMS: atom_id res chain seq x y z
N MET A 1 0.91 10.79 7.80
CA MET A 1 1.47 11.48 6.61
C MET A 1 0.35 11.74 5.63
N GLU A 2 0.01 13.00 5.43
CA GLU A 2 -0.97 13.41 4.42
C GLU A 2 -0.31 13.47 3.03
N PHE A 3 -1.04 13.10 1.99
CA PHE A 3 -0.56 13.19 0.62
C PHE A 3 -1.67 13.48 -0.39
N TRP A 4 -1.23 14.00 -1.54
CA TRP A 4 -2.05 14.23 -2.72
C TRP A 4 -1.32 13.68 -3.94
N LEU A 5 -1.96 12.78 -4.66
CA LEU A 5 -1.45 12.19 -5.90
C LEU A 5 -2.41 12.53 -7.03
N PRO A 6 -2.04 13.48 -7.91
CA PRO A 6 -2.78 13.71 -9.13
C PRO A 6 -2.81 12.42 -9.94
N ALA A 7 -3.99 12.10 -10.45
CA ALA A 7 -4.25 10.95 -11.30
C ALA A 7 -4.94 11.47 -12.54
N ASP A 8 -4.29 11.42 -13.69
CA ASP A 8 -4.88 11.94 -14.92
C ASP A 8 -5.87 10.95 -15.54
N ASP A 9 -5.46 9.69 -15.60
CA ASP A 9 -6.20 8.64 -16.29
C ASP A 9 -5.82 7.25 -15.78
N LEU A 10 -5.76 7.08 -14.45
CA LEU A 10 -5.27 5.86 -13.81
C LEU A 10 -6.20 4.67 -14.12
N PRO A 11 -5.71 3.61 -14.79
CA PRO A 11 -6.48 2.41 -15.03
C PRO A 11 -6.60 1.59 -13.73
N VAL A 12 -7.75 1.69 -13.06
CA VAL A 12 -8.00 1.00 -11.78
C VAL A 12 -7.91 -0.53 -11.93
N ALA A 13 -8.20 -1.08 -13.11
CA ALA A 13 -8.06 -2.51 -13.38
C ALA A 13 -6.60 -2.99 -13.36
N GLU A 14 -5.63 -2.16 -13.79
CA GLU A 14 -4.21 -2.53 -13.73
C GLU A 14 -3.69 -2.50 -12.29
N LEU A 15 -4.17 -1.53 -11.49
CA LEU A 15 -3.93 -1.47 -10.05
C LEU A 15 -4.47 -2.72 -9.35
N ASP A 16 -5.69 -3.08 -9.70
CA ASP A 16 -6.38 -4.24 -9.17
C ASP A 16 -5.63 -5.55 -9.47
N GLN A 17 -5.27 -5.76 -10.73
CA GLN A 17 -4.58 -6.97 -11.18
C GLN A 17 -3.19 -7.08 -10.56
N ALA A 18 -2.41 -6.00 -10.55
CA ALA A 18 -1.05 -6.08 -10.02
C ALA A 18 -1.02 -6.34 -8.51
N CYS A 19 -1.95 -5.75 -7.74
CA CYS A 19 -2.03 -6.07 -6.31
C CYS A 19 -2.47 -7.52 -6.08
N ALA A 20 -3.40 -8.03 -6.89
CA ALA A 20 -3.86 -9.40 -6.81
C ALA A 20 -2.71 -10.40 -7.05
N GLU A 21 -1.99 -10.23 -8.17
CA GLU A 21 -0.88 -11.10 -8.57
C GLU A 21 0.28 -11.06 -7.57
N ARG A 22 0.55 -9.89 -6.97
CA ARG A 22 1.75 -9.70 -6.16
C ARG A 22 1.56 -9.96 -4.67
N TYR A 23 0.36 -9.70 -4.15
CA TYR A 23 0.14 -9.62 -2.69
C TYR A 23 -0.97 -10.53 -2.18
N LEU A 24 -1.96 -10.85 -3.00
CA LEU A 24 -3.15 -11.57 -2.55
C LEU A 24 -3.17 -13.06 -2.96
N GLY A 25 -2.44 -13.44 -4.01
CA GLY A 25 -2.49 -14.79 -4.56
C GLY A 25 -3.91 -15.16 -4.97
N ASP A 26 -4.38 -16.34 -4.57
CA ASP A 26 -5.72 -16.85 -4.89
C ASP A 26 -6.81 -16.37 -3.91
N ALA A 27 -6.50 -15.45 -2.99
CA ALA A 27 -7.49 -14.98 -2.01
C ALA A 27 -8.65 -14.25 -2.70
N PRO A 28 -9.92 -14.58 -2.38
CA PRO A 28 -11.06 -13.89 -2.94
C PRO A 28 -11.04 -12.42 -2.50
N ARG A 29 -11.11 -11.52 -3.48
CA ARG A 29 -10.98 -10.08 -3.27
C ARG A 29 -12.20 -9.34 -3.81
N THR A 30 -12.48 -8.19 -3.21
CA THR A 30 -13.47 -7.27 -3.77
C THR A 30 -12.91 -6.65 -5.04
N ALA A 31 -13.52 -6.93 -6.20
CA ALA A 31 -13.09 -6.33 -7.47
C ALA A 31 -13.23 -4.81 -7.42
N LEU A 32 -12.20 -4.08 -7.88
CA LEU A 32 -12.35 -2.64 -8.07
C LEU A 32 -13.16 -2.37 -9.34
N THR A 33 -13.87 -1.25 -9.37
CA THR A 33 -14.57 -0.83 -10.59
C THR A 33 -13.59 -0.64 -11.73
N THR A 34 -13.93 -1.11 -12.93
CA THR A 34 -13.10 -0.98 -14.14
C THR A 34 -13.17 0.43 -14.76
N ARG A 35 -13.07 1.45 -13.91
CA ARG A 35 -13.09 2.87 -14.31
C ARG A 35 -11.68 3.39 -14.45
N ARG A 36 -11.53 4.44 -15.25
CA ARG A 36 -10.31 5.25 -15.26
C ARG A 36 -10.52 6.40 -14.28
N LEU A 37 -9.58 6.59 -13.37
CA LEU A 37 -9.67 7.61 -12.34
C LEU A 37 -8.93 8.86 -12.81
N ARG A 38 -9.69 9.96 -12.95
CA ARG A 38 -9.20 11.30 -13.23
C ARG A 38 -9.52 12.22 -12.05
N GLY A 39 -8.52 12.86 -11.48
CA GLY A 39 -8.67 13.77 -10.35
C GLY A 39 -7.51 13.69 -9.38
N LEU A 40 -7.80 13.83 -8.09
CA LEU A 40 -6.80 13.85 -7.03
C LEU A 40 -7.06 12.70 -6.06
N LEU A 41 -6.11 11.79 -5.92
CA LEU A 41 -6.11 10.81 -4.85
C LEU A 41 -5.55 11.48 -3.60
N MET A 42 -6.35 11.52 -2.54
CA MET A 42 -5.95 12.07 -1.25
C MET A 42 -5.99 10.97 -0.20
N GLY A 43 -5.06 11.00 0.74
CA GLY A 43 -5.04 10.03 1.81
C GLY A 43 -4.12 10.44 2.94
N PHE A 44 -4.24 9.69 4.03
CA PHE A 44 -3.42 9.86 5.21
C PHE A 44 -2.94 8.49 5.68
N ALA A 45 -1.64 8.26 5.66
CA ALA A 45 -1.05 7.10 6.32
C ALA A 45 -0.91 7.40 7.81
N ASP A 46 -1.37 6.52 8.69
CA ASP A 46 -1.35 6.75 10.14
C ASP A 46 0.06 6.99 10.68
N LEU A 47 1.01 6.14 10.29
CA LEU A 47 2.39 6.23 10.73
C LEU A 47 3.36 6.07 9.55
N VAL A 48 4.42 6.88 9.56
CA VAL A 48 5.62 6.70 8.73
C VAL A 48 6.81 6.66 9.67
N PHE A 49 7.63 5.64 9.55
CA PHE A 49 8.78 5.46 10.43
C PHE A 49 9.96 4.88 9.66
N GLU A 50 11.15 5.01 10.26
CA GLU A 50 12.39 4.44 9.78
C GLU A 50 12.83 3.33 10.74
N ALA A 51 13.23 2.19 10.17
CA ALA A 51 13.81 1.07 10.89
C ALA A 51 14.90 0.43 10.01
N ASP A 52 16.09 0.25 10.58
CA ASP A 52 17.26 -0.37 9.94
C ASP A 52 17.62 0.25 8.57
N GLY A 53 17.55 1.57 8.46
CA GLY A 53 17.81 2.35 7.26
C GLY A 53 16.66 2.34 6.24
N ARG A 54 15.52 1.71 6.55
CA ARG A 54 14.36 1.56 5.67
C ARG A 54 13.15 2.31 6.20
N TRP A 55 12.48 3.04 5.32
CA TRP A 55 11.26 3.76 5.60
C TRP A 55 10.02 2.92 5.29
N TRP A 56 9.06 2.96 6.20
CA TRP A 56 7.84 2.15 6.18
C TRP A 56 6.61 3.04 6.34
N VAL A 57 5.49 2.63 5.75
CA VAL A 57 4.16 3.12 6.10
C VAL A 57 3.45 2.08 6.95
N LEU A 58 2.69 2.52 7.95
CA LEU A 58 1.85 1.65 8.77
C LEU A 58 0.46 2.28 8.93
N ASP A 59 -0.57 1.44 8.83
CA ASP A 59 -1.97 1.80 9.01
C ASP A 59 -2.62 0.90 10.09
N TYR A 60 -3.39 1.50 11.00
CA TYR A 60 -4.03 0.76 12.08
C TYR A 60 -5.40 0.23 11.67
N LYS A 61 -5.63 -1.06 11.88
CA LYS A 61 -6.90 -1.74 11.57
C LYS A 61 -7.58 -2.20 12.87
N SER A 62 -8.83 -1.77 13.07
CA SER A 62 -9.64 -2.16 14.22
C SER A 62 -10.68 -3.25 13.90
N ASN A 63 -10.56 -3.86 12.71
CA ASN A 63 -11.45 -4.90 12.20
C ASN A 63 -11.53 -6.09 13.18
N ALA A 64 -12.74 -6.59 13.41
CA ALA A 64 -12.95 -7.82 14.17
C ALA A 64 -12.90 -9.03 13.22
N LEU A 65 -11.91 -9.91 13.39
CA LEU A 65 -11.78 -11.15 12.60
C LEU A 65 -12.26 -12.39 13.37
N GLY A 66 -12.41 -12.26 14.68
CA GLY A 66 -12.98 -13.27 15.57
C GLY A 66 -12.97 -12.78 17.01
N ALA A 67 -13.16 -13.72 17.95
CA ALA A 67 -13.37 -13.41 19.35
C ALA A 67 -12.07 -13.15 20.14
N ASP A 68 -10.95 -13.71 19.69
CA ASP A 68 -9.66 -13.65 20.38
C ASP A 68 -8.48 -13.50 19.39
N ASP A 69 -7.28 -13.36 19.94
CA ASP A 69 -6.03 -13.21 19.20
C ASP A 69 -5.75 -14.36 18.21
N ALA A 70 -6.25 -15.57 18.47
CA ALA A 70 -6.01 -16.72 17.59
C ALA A 70 -6.78 -16.60 16.25
N ALA A 71 -7.82 -15.77 16.20
CA ALA A 71 -8.55 -15.46 14.96
C ALA A 71 -7.80 -14.52 14.00
N TYR A 72 -6.62 -14.00 14.40
CA TYR A 72 -5.80 -13.10 13.60
C TYR A 72 -4.56 -13.83 13.07
N ASP A 73 -4.77 -15.01 12.49
CA ASP A 73 -3.72 -15.72 11.75
C ASP A 73 -3.44 -15.11 10.38
N ALA A 74 -2.36 -15.57 9.75
CA ALA A 74 -1.90 -15.03 8.47
C ALA A 74 -2.96 -15.10 7.36
N ASP A 75 -3.80 -16.14 7.35
CA ASP A 75 -4.82 -16.36 6.32
C ASP A 75 -6.03 -15.46 6.57
N ALA A 76 -6.44 -15.30 7.83
CA ALA A 76 -7.48 -14.36 8.22
C ALA A 76 -7.07 -12.92 7.90
N LEU A 77 -5.84 -12.51 8.21
CA LEU A 77 -5.32 -11.18 7.86
C LEU A 77 -5.30 -10.99 6.35
N ARG A 78 -4.78 -11.96 5.59
CA ARG A 78 -4.76 -11.89 4.11
C ARG A 78 -6.17 -11.77 3.53
N GLY A 79 -7.13 -12.54 4.06
CA GLY A 79 -8.53 -12.47 3.66
C GLY A 79 -9.17 -11.11 3.96
N ALA A 80 -8.85 -10.51 5.11
CA ALA A 80 -9.33 -9.18 5.47
C ALA A 80 -8.75 -8.10 4.55
N VAL A 81 -7.43 -8.15 4.30
CA VAL A 81 -6.73 -7.25 3.35
C VAL A 81 -7.34 -7.36 1.95
N ALA A 82 -7.55 -8.57 1.44
CA ALA A 82 -8.15 -8.82 0.12
C ALA A 82 -9.61 -8.33 0.03
N ARG A 83 -10.39 -8.49 1.10
CA ARG A 83 -11.79 -8.07 1.15
C ARG A 83 -11.94 -6.55 1.18
N HIS A 84 -11.12 -5.87 1.98
CA HIS A 84 -11.20 -4.42 2.19
C HIS A 84 -10.31 -3.60 1.26
N ARG A 85 -9.50 -4.29 0.44
CA ARG A 85 -8.55 -3.69 -0.49
C ARG A 85 -7.46 -2.85 0.17
N TYR A 86 -7.01 -3.31 1.34
CA TYR A 86 -5.90 -2.67 2.02
C TYR A 86 -4.56 -2.88 1.30
N ASP A 87 -4.44 -3.91 0.44
CA ASP A 87 -3.33 -4.07 -0.51
C ASP A 87 -3.15 -2.84 -1.39
N VAL A 88 -4.26 -2.34 -1.94
CA VAL A 88 -4.27 -1.16 -2.81
C VAL A 88 -3.96 0.09 -2.01
N GLN A 89 -4.53 0.22 -0.81
CA GLN A 89 -4.28 1.34 0.09
C GLN A 89 -2.79 1.44 0.45
N LEU A 90 -2.19 0.35 0.94
CA LEU A 90 -0.78 0.29 1.29
C LEU A 90 0.12 0.57 0.08
N LEU A 91 -0.24 0.10 -1.11
CA LEU A 91 0.51 0.42 -2.33
C LEU A 91 0.48 1.92 -2.65
N ILE A 92 -0.69 2.56 -2.57
CA ILE A 92 -0.82 4.01 -2.77
C ILE A 92 0.00 4.78 -1.71
N TYR A 93 -0.02 4.32 -0.46
CA TYR A 93 0.73 4.95 0.63
C TYR A 93 2.24 4.79 0.44
N GLN A 94 2.70 3.62 0.00
CA GLN A 94 4.09 3.39 -0.36
C GLN A 94 4.52 4.27 -1.53
N LEU A 95 3.65 4.51 -2.53
CA LEU A 95 3.95 5.40 -3.63
C LEU A 95 4.07 6.86 -3.18
N ALA A 96 3.18 7.31 -2.28
CA ALA A 96 3.31 8.61 -1.66
C ALA A 96 4.62 8.76 -0.88
N LEU A 97 4.99 7.74 -0.07
CA LEU A 97 6.27 7.71 0.65
C LEU A 97 7.46 7.72 -0.32
N HIS A 98 7.40 6.93 -1.39
CA HIS A 98 8.43 6.87 -2.42
C HIS A 98 8.68 8.24 -3.07
N ARG A 99 7.62 8.96 -3.44
CA ARG A 99 7.70 10.33 -3.97
C ARG A 99 8.25 11.31 -2.93
N LEU A 100 7.81 11.20 -1.67
CA LEU A 100 8.30 12.05 -0.59
C LEU A 100 9.80 11.88 -0.36
N LEU A 101 10.28 10.63 -0.25
CA LEU A 101 11.70 10.34 -0.04
C LEU A 101 12.54 10.82 -1.23
N ARG A 102 12.06 10.61 -2.46
CA ARG A 102 12.72 11.14 -3.67
C ARG A 102 12.87 12.66 -3.62
N ALA A 103 11.81 13.37 -3.23
CA ALA A 103 11.82 14.82 -3.11
C ALA A 103 12.72 15.33 -1.98
N ARG A 104 12.80 14.60 -0.86
CA ARG A 104 13.57 15.01 0.34
C ARG A 104 15.05 14.67 0.26
N LEU A 105 15.38 13.49 -0.26
CA LEU A 105 16.73 12.93 -0.27
C LEU A 105 17.43 13.13 -1.62
N GLY A 106 16.69 13.42 -2.70
CA GLY A 106 17.26 13.72 -4.01
C GLY A 106 18.18 12.61 -4.52
N SER A 107 19.42 12.97 -4.89
CA SER A 107 20.43 12.02 -5.39
C SER A 107 20.89 10.99 -4.35
N ALA A 108 20.67 11.23 -3.06
CA ALA A 108 20.96 10.26 -2.02
C ALA A 108 19.88 9.17 -1.91
N TYR A 109 18.73 9.32 -2.60
CA TYR A 109 17.64 8.36 -2.51
C TYR A 109 17.88 7.13 -3.40
N ASP A 110 18.19 5.99 -2.77
CA ASP A 110 18.09 4.67 -3.38
C ASP A 110 16.80 3.95 -2.91
N PRO A 111 15.77 3.76 -3.77
CA PRO A 111 14.53 3.09 -3.39
C PRO A 111 14.73 1.65 -2.89
N ALA A 112 15.67 0.89 -3.45
CA ALA A 112 15.90 -0.50 -3.08
C ALA A 112 16.54 -0.62 -1.68
N ARG A 113 17.28 0.41 -1.25
CA ARG A 113 17.88 0.47 0.08
C ARG A 113 16.97 1.12 1.12
N HIS A 114 16.22 2.14 0.72
CA HIS A 114 15.50 3.01 1.66
C HIS A 114 14.02 2.69 1.79
N LEU A 115 13.39 1.94 0.89
CA LEU A 115 12.01 1.50 1.10
C LEU A 115 11.98 0.15 1.83
N GLY A 116 11.12 0.09 2.85
CA GLY A 116 10.79 -1.12 3.58
C GLY A 116 9.50 -1.76 3.06
N GLY A 117 8.43 -0.97 3.02
CA GLY A 117 7.12 -1.45 2.57
C GLY A 117 5.97 -0.79 3.30
N GLY A 118 4.82 -1.48 3.30
CA GLY A 118 3.62 -1.12 4.05
C GLY A 118 3.24 -2.20 5.07
N ILE A 119 2.63 -1.77 6.18
CA ILE A 119 2.13 -2.66 7.23
C ILE A 119 0.70 -2.28 7.56
N ASP A 120 -0.21 -3.25 7.52
CA ASP A 120 -1.48 -3.14 8.22
C ASP A 120 -1.34 -3.80 9.59
N LEU A 121 -1.59 -3.04 10.66
CA LEU A 121 -1.57 -3.54 12.02
C LEU A 121 -2.99 -3.74 12.55
N PHE A 122 -3.45 -4.98 12.59
CA PHE A 122 -4.73 -5.38 13.17
C PHE A 122 -4.64 -5.38 14.69
N LEU A 123 -5.04 -4.26 15.29
CA LEU A 123 -4.86 -3.97 16.72
C LEU A 123 -5.43 -5.03 17.65
N ARG A 124 -6.54 -5.67 17.26
CA ARG A 124 -7.23 -6.70 18.04
C ARG A 124 -6.53 -8.06 18.05
N GLY A 125 -5.55 -8.25 17.17
CA GLY A 125 -4.75 -9.46 17.06
C GLY A 125 -3.28 -9.24 17.39
N SER A 126 -2.94 -8.17 18.12
CA SER A 126 -1.55 -7.79 18.42
C SER A 126 -0.79 -8.84 19.25
N HIS A 127 -1.51 -9.72 19.96
CA HIS A 127 -0.94 -10.87 20.65
C HIS A 127 -1.21 -12.20 19.92
N GLY A 128 -1.74 -12.12 18.70
CA GLY A 128 -2.01 -13.25 17.82
C GLY A 128 -0.75 -13.87 17.22
N PRO A 129 -0.91 -14.97 16.47
CA PRO A 129 0.21 -15.79 15.97
C PRO A 129 1.16 -15.04 15.02
N VAL A 130 0.70 -13.94 14.42
CA VAL A 130 1.50 -13.05 13.56
C VAL A 130 1.59 -11.61 14.10
N GLY A 131 1.25 -11.40 15.37
CA GLY A 131 1.26 -10.08 16.02
C GLY A 131 0.30 -9.06 15.39
N GLY A 132 -0.73 -9.53 14.68
CA GLY A 132 -1.68 -8.67 13.97
C GLY A 132 -1.08 -7.98 12.75
N CYS A 133 0.16 -8.31 12.36
CA CYS A 133 0.86 -7.65 11.28
C CYS A 133 0.61 -8.36 9.95
N PHE A 134 0.05 -7.62 8.99
CA PHE A 134 0.17 -7.96 7.58
C PHE A 134 1.21 -7.03 6.95
N THR A 135 2.25 -7.60 6.34
CA THR A 135 3.35 -6.83 5.75
C THR A 135 3.38 -7.01 4.23
N LEU A 136 3.48 -5.89 3.53
CA LEU A 136 3.63 -5.80 2.10
C LEU A 136 5.00 -5.17 1.80
N PRO A 137 6.02 -5.96 1.43
CA PRO A 137 7.34 -5.43 1.10
C PRO A 137 7.29 -4.49 -0.09
N ALA A 138 8.16 -3.47 -0.11
CA ALA A 138 8.22 -2.55 -1.23
C ALA A 138 8.63 -3.25 -2.54
N ASP A 139 7.75 -3.23 -3.54
CA ASP A 139 8.08 -3.61 -4.91
C ASP A 139 8.39 -2.34 -5.73
N VAL A 140 9.68 -2.01 -5.83
CA VAL A 140 10.15 -0.77 -6.49
C VAL A 140 9.71 -0.72 -7.96
N ALA A 141 9.74 -1.85 -8.67
CA ALA A 141 9.35 -1.90 -10.08
C ALA A 141 7.85 -1.63 -10.23
N LEU A 142 7.03 -2.18 -9.32
CA LEU A 142 5.61 -1.92 -9.31
C LEU A 142 5.29 -0.46 -8.95
N LEU A 143 5.96 0.10 -7.94
CA LEU A 143 5.81 1.50 -7.56
C LEU A 143 6.16 2.44 -8.71
N GLN A 144 7.27 2.18 -9.42
CA GLN A 144 7.67 2.97 -10.60
C GLN A 144 6.65 2.88 -11.74
N ARG A 145 6.09 1.69 -11.97
CA ARG A 145 5.03 1.49 -12.96
C ARG A 145 3.79 2.33 -12.61
N PHE A 146 3.34 2.30 -11.36
CA PHE A 146 2.20 3.12 -10.92
C PHE A 146 2.50 4.61 -10.90
N ASP A 147 3.73 4.99 -10.54
CA ASP A 147 4.20 6.38 -10.61
C ASP A 147 4.03 6.96 -12.02
N ALA A 148 4.42 6.18 -13.03
CA ALA A 148 4.28 6.54 -14.44
C ALA A 148 2.81 6.64 -14.88
N LEU A 149 1.96 5.70 -14.46
CA LEU A 149 0.52 5.70 -14.78
C LEU A 149 -0.21 6.92 -14.19
N LEU A 150 0.25 7.45 -13.05
CA LEU A 150 -0.28 8.68 -12.46
C LEU A 150 0.18 9.95 -13.18
N GLY A 151 1.34 9.93 -13.84
CA GLY A 151 1.99 11.10 -14.44
C GLY A 151 1.88 11.20 -15.97
N SER A 152 1.18 10.30 -16.64
CA SER A 152 1.07 10.28 -18.10
C SER A 152 -0.24 10.89 -18.63
N ALA A 153 -0.42 12.21 -18.48
CA ALA A 153 -1.10 13.06 -19.46
C ALA A 153 -0.73 14.56 -19.33
N GLY A 154 0.18 15.04 -20.17
CA GLY A 154 0.17 16.45 -20.61
C GLY A 154 1.13 17.42 -19.92
N GLY A 155 2.42 17.13 -19.94
CA GLY A 155 3.46 18.16 -19.93
C GLY A 155 4.04 18.33 -21.32
N THR A 156 3.40 19.15 -22.18
CA THR A 156 4.10 19.75 -23.32
C THR A 156 4.47 21.18 -22.89
N PRO A 157 5.75 21.59 -23.00
CA PRO A 157 6.17 22.96 -22.72
C PRO A 157 5.50 23.97 -23.65
#